data_AF-A0AAD0V9H3-F1
#
_entry.id   AF-A0AAD0V9H3-F1
#
_cell.length_a   1.000
_cell.length_b   1.000
_cell.length_c   1.000
_cell.angle_alpha   90.00
_cell.angle_beta   90.00
_cell.angle_gamma   90.00
#
_symmetry.space_group_name_H-M   'P 1'
#
loop_
_entity.id
_entity.type
_entity.pdbx_description
1 polymer ?
#
loop_
_entity_poly.entity_id
_entity_poly.type
_entity_poly.pdbx_seq_one_letter_code
_entity_poly.pdbx_strand_id
1 'polypeptide(L)'
;MRNSDQHRKLMYDFEYMGKPKIYQLAHIDKKLGNKAEGTTQGLTQENFLKLHDVAKRAQMLILDYKLLHGDLEHLRSDVIEHMAINHNSEKDIAPRVMAYALVAGTSKLTSVLQLLHDELGPQDLLDVKQAYQDECLKHLQGYDAAGFQDPLPVKFILENGVAAYKTFYPNKPEPTAYQFVEKALSGELPQAGVMHLLDMLKEEDKTGEKWTQGFMRYAQYILGQRPYLPNANLRLALTGTQIPSNRECSQRLSNAIRSIMSSTGLSAHEGTLEEFAETIRLNDFYYEKLLLQDLTSSLMEEVQSSEQNPDQDFDHGVEAWMRLSVFLKALKLSDEELSVIALRSVREASLGSAYDDALENPAIGALSMSQLLFTKKESIRERIEKEPARSIAFGIWHSMSQFAMGQALQTDEGRFVMYKITNNRLLLNGLKDKSLVDQAFGADLGL
;
A
#
# COMPACT_ATOMS: atom_id res chain seq x y z
N MET A 1 -19.33 -50.52 7.86
CA MET A 1 -19.64 -49.15 7.39
C MET A 1 -19.18 -48.88 5.95
N ARG A 2 -18.02 -49.42 5.50
CA ARG A 2 -17.47 -49.25 4.13
C ARG A 2 -18.40 -49.61 2.95
N ASN A 3 -19.41 -50.47 3.15
CA ASN A 3 -20.36 -50.84 2.10
C ASN A 3 -21.69 -50.08 2.13
N SER A 4 -21.80 -49.02 2.94
CA SER A 4 -23.01 -48.19 2.98
C SER A 4 -23.09 -47.24 1.78
N ASP A 5 -24.31 -46.91 1.34
CA ASP A 5 -24.53 -45.92 0.27
C ASP A 5 -23.99 -44.54 0.66
N GLN A 6 -24.03 -44.21 1.96
CA GLN A 6 -23.46 -42.98 2.51
C GLN A 6 -21.94 -42.92 2.33
N HIS A 7 -21.24 -44.01 2.62
CA HIS A 7 -19.80 -44.11 2.40
C HIS A 7 -19.43 -43.94 0.92
N ARG A 8 -20.13 -44.65 0.02
CA ARG A 8 -19.86 -44.58 -1.42
C ARG A 8 -20.09 -43.17 -1.98
N LYS A 9 -21.18 -42.51 -1.56
CA LYS A 9 -21.45 -41.13 -1.94
C LYS A 9 -20.34 -40.20 -1.46
N LEU A 10 -19.90 -40.36 -0.21
CA LEU A 10 -18.83 -39.54 0.35
C LEU A 10 -17.52 -39.70 -0.43
N MET A 11 -17.12 -40.93 -0.76
CA MET A 11 -15.91 -41.18 -1.56
C MET A 11 -16.00 -40.59 -2.97
N TYR A 12 -17.19 -40.66 -3.59
CA TYR A 12 -17.44 -40.00 -4.87
C TYR A 12 -17.31 -38.48 -4.77
N ASP A 13 -17.81 -37.87 -3.69
CA ASP A 13 -17.70 -36.43 -3.47
C ASP A 13 -16.23 -36.01 -3.24
N PHE A 14 -15.43 -36.83 -2.53
CA PHE A 14 -13.98 -36.63 -2.40
C PHE A 14 -13.27 -36.72 -3.75
N GLU A 15 -13.61 -37.73 -4.57
CA GLU A 15 -13.04 -37.90 -5.92
C GLU A 15 -13.38 -36.70 -6.82
N TYR A 16 -14.66 -36.32 -6.87
CA TYR A 16 -15.14 -35.21 -7.68
C TYR A 16 -14.44 -33.90 -7.30
N MET A 17 -14.17 -33.72 -6.01
CA MET A 17 -13.47 -32.55 -5.51
C MET A 17 -11.96 -32.61 -5.74
N GLY A 18 -11.27 -33.71 -5.46
CA GLY A 18 -9.80 -33.75 -5.50
C GLY A 18 -9.19 -33.93 -6.89
N LYS A 19 -9.98 -34.35 -7.90
CA LYS A 19 -9.52 -34.49 -9.30
C LYS A 19 -9.16 -33.17 -9.98
N PRO A 20 -10.06 -32.17 -10.06
CA PRO A 20 -9.75 -30.89 -10.68
C PRO A 20 -8.82 -30.04 -9.81
N LYS A 21 -8.09 -29.12 -10.45
CA LYS A 21 -7.27 -28.13 -9.74
C LYS A 21 -8.15 -27.07 -9.09
N ILE A 22 -7.66 -26.47 -8.00
CA ILE A 22 -8.47 -25.54 -7.20
C ILE A 22 -9.03 -24.35 -7.99
N TYR A 23 -8.25 -23.76 -8.89
CA TYR A 23 -8.69 -22.61 -9.69
C TYR A 23 -9.76 -23.00 -10.72
N GLN A 24 -9.78 -24.28 -11.15
CA GLN A 24 -10.81 -24.81 -12.03
C GLN A 24 -12.11 -25.01 -11.27
N LEU A 25 -12.02 -25.54 -10.04
CA LEU A 25 -13.17 -25.70 -9.14
C LEU A 25 -13.78 -24.36 -8.74
N ALA A 26 -12.93 -23.40 -8.37
CA ALA A 26 -13.37 -22.09 -7.92
C ALA A 26 -13.69 -21.16 -9.11
N HIS A 27 -13.43 -21.54 -10.36
CA HIS A 27 -13.63 -20.69 -11.53
C HIS A 27 -13.10 -19.25 -11.33
N ILE A 28 -11.85 -19.15 -10.81
CA ILE A 28 -11.22 -17.87 -10.50
C ILE A 28 -10.93 -17.13 -11.80
N ASP A 29 -11.43 -15.89 -11.91
CA ASP A 29 -11.19 -15.07 -13.08
C ASP A 29 -9.74 -14.59 -13.11
N LYS A 30 -9.07 -14.73 -14.27
CA LYS A 30 -7.65 -14.36 -14.46
C LYS A 30 -7.37 -12.87 -14.36
N LYS A 31 -8.41 -12.03 -14.38
CA LYS A 31 -8.28 -10.59 -14.19
C LYS A 31 -8.61 -10.31 -12.73
N LEU A 32 -7.63 -9.81 -11.98
CA LEU A 32 -7.71 -8.97 -10.77
C LEU A 32 -6.87 -9.51 -9.60
N GLY A 33 -5.92 -8.68 -9.16
CA GLY A 33 -5.12 -8.92 -7.96
C GLY A 33 -3.96 -7.96 -7.70
N ASN A 34 -3.85 -6.81 -8.39
CA ASN A 34 -2.86 -5.80 -8.01
C ASN A 34 -3.28 -5.13 -6.70
N LYS A 35 -2.95 -5.71 -5.54
CA LYS A 35 -2.94 -5.08 -4.19
C LYS A 35 -3.98 -3.97 -3.98
N ALA A 36 -5.22 -4.18 -4.44
CA ALA A 36 -6.24 -3.15 -4.50
C ALA A 36 -7.17 -3.26 -3.29
N GLU A 37 -7.76 -2.12 -2.93
CA GLU A 37 -8.75 -1.98 -1.87
C GLU A 37 -9.91 -3.01 -1.99
N GLY A 38 -10.47 -3.42 -0.84
CA GLY A 38 -11.62 -4.31 -0.80
C GLY A 38 -11.33 -5.78 -1.13
N THR A 39 -10.07 -6.20 -1.05
CA THR A 39 -9.68 -7.61 -1.23
C THR A 39 -9.72 -8.37 0.10
N THR A 40 -10.20 -9.62 0.08
CA THR A 40 -10.16 -10.55 1.21
C THR A 40 -9.16 -11.65 0.89
N GLN A 41 -8.17 -11.89 1.77
CA GLN A 41 -7.04 -12.80 1.50
C GLN A 41 -6.27 -12.47 0.20
N GLY A 42 -6.22 -11.18 -0.18
CA GLY A 42 -5.56 -10.73 -1.42
C GLY A 42 -6.35 -11.04 -2.71
N LEU A 43 -7.60 -11.47 -2.60
CA LEU A 43 -8.51 -11.73 -3.71
C LEU A 43 -9.64 -10.71 -3.75
N THR A 44 -10.15 -10.39 -4.93
CA THR A 44 -11.41 -9.64 -5.05
C THR A 44 -12.53 -10.34 -4.30
N GLN A 45 -13.54 -9.60 -3.83
CA GLN A 45 -14.65 -10.20 -3.09
C GLN A 45 -15.33 -11.34 -3.85
N GLU A 46 -15.48 -11.21 -5.17
CA GLU A 46 -16.04 -12.28 -6.02
C GLU A 46 -15.16 -13.53 -6.04
N ASN A 47 -13.86 -13.39 -6.32
CA ASN A 47 -12.92 -14.51 -6.33
C ASN A 47 -12.78 -15.15 -4.94
N PHE A 48 -12.81 -14.34 -3.88
CA PHE A 48 -12.81 -14.82 -2.51
C PHE A 48 -14.05 -15.66 -2.21
N LEU A 49 -15.25 -15.22 -2.57
CA LEU A 49 -16.49 -15.97 -2.33
C LEU A 49 -16.49 -17.32 -3.06
N LYS A 50 -16.02 -17.35 -4.31
CA LYS A 50 -15.87 -18.60 -5.08
C LYS A 50 -14.90 -19.57 -4.39
N LEU A 51 -13.74 -19.08 -3.96
CA LEU A 51 -12.75 -19.88 -3.24
C LEU A 51 -13.26 -20.35 -1.87
N HIS A 52 -13.97 -19.47 -1.16
CA HIS A 52 -14.60 -19.75 0.13
C HIS A 52 -15.61 -20.90 0.02
N ASP A 53 -16.42 -20.94 -1.04
CA ASP A 53 -17.37 -22.03 -1.26
C ASP A 53 -16.69 -23.37 -1.52
N VAL A 54 -15.57 -23.37 -2.25
CA VAL A 54 -14.73 -24.56 -2.42
C VAL A 54 -14.16 -24.99 -1.07
N ALA A 55 -13.54 -24.11 -0.29
CA ALA A 55 -13.01 -24.44 1.02
C ALA A 55 -14.08 -25.01 1.96
N LYS A 56 -15.25 -24.37 2.00
CA LYS A 56 -16.39 -24.78 2.83
C LYS A 56 -16.88 -26.18 2.48
N ARG A 57 -16.94 -26.53 1.19
CA ARG A 57 -17.31 -27.89 0.75
C ARG A 57 -16.28 -28.92 1.19
N ALA A 58 -15.00 -28.65 0.98
CA ALA A 58 -13.91 -29.55 1.39
C ALA A 58 -13.92 -29.80 2.90
N GLN A 59 -14.08 -28.73 3.69
CA GLN A 59 -14.17 -28.82 5.14
C GLN A 59 -15.36 -29.67 5.59
N MET A 60 -16.52 -29.55 4.94
CA MET A 60 -17.68 -30.39 5.25
C MET A 60 -17.41 -31.86 4.93
N LEU A 61 -16.79 -32.18 3.79
CA LEU A 61 -16.47 -33.57 3.44
C LEU A 61 -15.57 -34.25 4.48
N ILE A 62 -14.57 -33.52 4.99
CA ILE A 62 -13.68 -34.04 6.03
C ILE A 62 -14.44 -34.29 7.33
N LEU A 63 -15.30 -33.34 7.74
CA LEU A 63 -16.11 -33.50 8.96
C LEU A 63 -17.17 -34.60 8.82
N ASP A 64 -17.77 -34.76 7.65
CA ASP A 64 -18.74 -35.81 7.36
C ASP A 64 -18.07 -37.20 7.37
N TYR A 65 -16.83 -37.30 6.87
CA TYR A 65 -16.02 -38.51 6.99
C TYR A 65 -15.73 -38.86 8.45
N LYS A 66 -15.27 -37.87 9.23
CA LYS A 66 -15.02 -38.03 10.66
C LYS A 66 -16.28 -38.46 11.41
N LEU A 67 -17.43 -37.89 11.08
CA LEU A 67 -18.72 -38.25 11.67
C LEU A 67 -19.10 -39.71 11.35
N LEU A 68 -18.83 -40.17 10.13
CA LEU A 68 -19.20 -41.50 9.66
C LEU A 68 -18.30 -42.61 10.21
N HIS A 69 -16.98 -42.37 10.26
CA HIS A 69 -15.99 -43.42 10.59
C HIS A 69 -15.34 -43.26 11.96
N GLY A 70 -15.45 -42.09 12.58
CA GLY A 70 -14.90 -41.82 13.90
C GLY A 70 -13.44 -41.41 13.94
N ASP A 71 -12.70 -41.45 12.82
CA ASP A 71 -11.33 -40.95 12.65
C ASP A 71 -11.03 -40.58 11.18
N LEU A 72 -9.84 -40.04 10.90
CA LEU A 72 -9.33 -39.77 9.55
C LEU A 72 -8.29 -40.77 9.04
N GLU A 73 -7.89 -41.77 9.85
CA GLU A 73 -6.74 -42.65 9.58
C GLU A 73 -6.90 -43.41 8.25
N HIS A 74 -8.13 -43.81 7.94
CA HIS A 74 -8.45 -44.64 6.78
C HIS A 74 -8.93 -43.85 5.55
N LEU A 75 -9.03 -42.51 5.64
CA LEU A 75 -9.62 -41.70 4.57
C LEU A 75 -8.89 -41.87 3.25
N ARG A 76 -7.55 -41.85 3.29
CA ARG A 76 -6.72 -42.02 2.09
C ARG A 76 -6.91 -43.40 1.47
N SER A 77 -6.88 -44.46 2.28
CA SER A 77 -7.07 -45.83 1.77
C SER A 77 -8.46 -46.05 1.21
N ASP A 78 -9.49 -45.51 1.85
CA ASP A 78 -10.88 -45.65 1.42
C ASP A 78 -11.11 -44.95 0.06
N VAL A 79 -10.52 -43.77 -0.15
CA VAL A 79 -10.59 -43.07 -1.46
C VAL A 79 -9.85 -43.86 -2.55
N ILE A 80 -8.67 -44.41 -2.24
CA ILE A 80 -7.91 -45.23 -3.18
C ILE A 80 -8.67 -46.50 -3.56
N GLU A 81 -9.27 -47.18 -2.58
CA GLU A 81 -10.08 -48.38 -2.77
C GLU A 81 -11.32 -48.08 -3.62
N HIS A 82 -12.03 -46.98 -3.32
CA HIS A 82 -13.21 -46.55 -4.06
C HIS A 82 -12.93 -46.37 -5.55
N MET A 83 -11.83 -45.70 -5.87
CA MET A 83 -11.49 -45.36 -7.24
C MET A 83 -10.80 -46.52 -7.99
N ALA A 84 -10.56 -47.66 -7.33
CA ALA A 84 -9.83 -48.81 -7.88
C ALA A 84 -8.47 -48.43 -8.51
N ILE A 85 -7.79 -47.42 -7.94
CA ILE A 85 -6.62 -46.77 -8.55
C ILE A 85 -5.38 -47.67 -8.47
N ASN A 86 -4.80 -47.97 -9.64
CA ASN A 86 -3.45 -48.55 -9.78
C ASN A 86 -2.39 -47.51 -10.24
N HIS A 87 -2.74 -46.23 -10.41
CA HIS A 87 -1.83 -45.19 -10.93
C HIS A 87 -1.37 -44.19 -9.86
N ASN A 88 -0.08 -43.85 -9.88
CA ASN A 88 0.56 -42.98 -8.87
C ASN A 88 0.04 -41.52 -8.86
N SER A 89 -0.57 -41.01 -9.93
CA SER A 89 -1.01 -39.60 -10.03
C SER A 89 -2.34 -39.29 -9.33
N GLU A 90 -3.09 -40.32 -8.91
CA GLU A 90 -4.43 -40.18 -8.31
C GLU A 90 -4.43 -40.50 -6.79
N LYS A 91 -3.27 -40.91 -6.23
CA LYS A 91 -3.09 -41.15 -4.78
C LYS A 91 -3.13 -39.89 -3.91
N ASP A 92 -3.13 -38.72 -4.55
CA ASP A 92 -3.09 -37.41 -3.88
C ASP A 92 -4.48 -36.77 -3.71
N ILE A 93 -5.57 -37.44 -4.11
CA ILE A 93 -6.91 -36.85 -4.06
C ILE A 93 -7.32 -36.48 -2.64
N ALA A 94 -7.14 -37.37 -1.66
CA ALA A 94 -7.45 -37.05 -0.27
C ALA A 94 -6.58 -35.90 0.27
N PRO A 95 -5.24 -35.92 0.13
CA PRO A 95 -4.39 -34.77 0.47
C PRO A 95 -4.79 -33.46 -0.22
N ARG A 96 -5.20 -33.49 -1.50
CA ARG A 96 -5.67 -32.30 -2.22
C ARG A 96 -6.97 -31.75 -1.65
N VAL A 97 -7.96 -32.59 -1.35
CA VAL A 97 -9.21 -32.12 -0.73
C VAL A 97 -8.93 -31.53 0.65
N MET A 98 -8.04 -32.14 1.44
CA MET A 98 -7.58 -31.57 2.71
C MET A 98 -6.89 -30.23 2.51
N ALA A 99 -6.02 -30.09 1.51
CA ALA A 99 -5.41 -28.82 1.15
C ALA A 99 -6.45 -27.76 0.72
N TYR A 100 -7.46 -28.13 -0.06
CA TYR A 100 -8.55 -27.24 -0.46
C TYR A 100 -9.36 -26.76 0.75
N ALA A 101 -9.48 -27.57 1.80
CA ALA A 101 -10.13 -27.16 3.05
C ALA A 101 -9.38 -26.04 3.78
N LEU A 102 -8.10 -25.82 3.49
CA LEU A 102 -7.21 -24.88 4.20
C LEU A 102 -7.10 -23.51 3.53
N VAL A 103 -7.64 -23.32 2.32
CA VAL A 103 -7.38 -22.13 1.50
C VAL A 103 -8.17 -20.88 1.89
N ALA A 104 -9.30 -21.01 2.59
CA ALA A 104 -10.14 -19.88 2.95
C ALA A 104 -10.67 -19.96 4.38
N GLY A 105 -10.80 -18.79 5.01
CA GLY A 105 -11.40 -18.65 6.33
C GLY A 105 -12.90 -18.92 6.30
N THR A 106 -13.35 -19.98 6.98
CA THR A 106 -14.77 -20.26 7.19
C THR A 106 -15.03 -20.53 8.68
N SER A 107 -16.29 -20.65 9.09
CA SER A 107 -16.65 -21.07 10.45
C SER A 107 -16.21 -22.49 10.84
N LYS A 108 -15.78 -23.32 9.88
CA LYS A 108 -15.33 -24.70 10.11
C LYS A 108 -13.81 -24.87 10.03
N LEU A 109 -13.08 -23.86 9.57
CA LEU A 109 -11.64 -23.97 9.32
C LEU A 109 -10.88 -24.41 10.58
N THR A 110 -11.21 -23.85 11.73
CA THR A 110 -10.51 -24.13 13.01
C THR A 110 -10.69 -25.58 13.45
N SER A 111 -11.91 -26.13 13.30
CA SER A 111 -12.18 -27.54 13.58
C SER A 111 -11.41 -28.47 12.65
N VAL A 112 -11.34 -28.13 11.36
CA VAL A 112 -10.61 -28.93 10.38
C VAL A 112 -9.10 -28.86 10.60
N LEU A 113 -8.54 -27.69 10.92
CA LEU A 113 -7.12 -27.55 11.26
C LEU A 113 -6.73 -28.44 12.44
N GLN A 114 -7.50 -28.40 13.52
CA GLN A 114 -7.25 -29.21 14.71
C GLN A 114 -7.38 -30.71 14.39
N LEU A 115 -8.45 -31.09 13.68
CA LEU A 115 -8.72 -32.48 13.31
C LEU A 115 -7.61 -33.07 12.43
N LEU A 116 -7.17 -32.35 11.40
CA LEU A 116 -6.09 -32.81 10.53
C LEU A 116 -4.78 -32.95 11.31
N HIS A 117 -4.48 -32.02 12.22
CA HIS A 117 -3.27 -32.06 13.03
C HIS A 117 -3.25 -33.24 14.02
N ASP A 118 -4.37 -33.50 14.68
CA ASP A 118 -4.45 -34.50 15.75
C ASP A 118 -4.57 -35.95 15.23
N GLU A 119 -5.16 -36.14 14.06
CA GLU A 119 -5.58 -37.48 13.58
C GLU A 119 -4.78 -38.01 12.40
N LEU A 120 -4.01 -37.17 11.71
CA LEU A 120 -3.18 -37.63 10.60
C LEU A 120 -1.77 -38.02 11.08
N GLY A 121 -1.26 -39.10 10.50
CA GLY A 121 0.14 -39.48 10.70
C GLY A 121 1.11 -38.44 10.10
N PRO A 122 2.39 -38.43 10.54
CA PRO A 122 3.38 -37.45 10.06
C PRO A 122 3.55 -37.40 8.54
N GLN A 123 3.43 -38.55 7.86
CA GLN A 123 3.53 -38.62 6.40
C GLN A 123 2.32 -37.99 5.72
N ASP A 124 1.10 -38.26 6.19
CA ASP A 124 -0.11 -37.66 5.60
C ASP A 124 -0.16 -36.16 5.86
N LEU A 125 0.30 -35.70 7.03
CA LEU A 125 0.49 -34.27 7.31
C LEU A 125 1.43 -33.61 6.29
N LEU A 126 2.56 -34.27 5.98
CA LEU A 126 3.51 -33.80 5.00
C LEU A 126 2.89 -33.74 3.60
N ASP A 127 2.15 -34.78 3.20
CA ASP A 127 1.48 -34.85 1.91
C ASP A 127 0.40 -33.77 1.76
N VAL A 128 -0.38 -33.48 2.81
CA VAL A 128 -1.36 -32.38 2.84
C VAL A 128 -0.66 -31.03 2.72
N LYS A 129 0.43 -30.82 3.49
CA LYS A 129 1.21 -29.59 3.43
C LYS A 129 1.80 -29.37 2.05
N GLN A 130 2.32 -30.42 1.42
CA GLN A 130 2.87 -30.35 0.07
C GLN A 130 1.77 -30.09 -0.95
N ALA A 131 0.61 -30.75 -0.86
CA ALA A 131 -0.54 -30.47 -1.72
C ALA A 131 -1.03 -29.02 -1.57
N TYR A 132 -1.02 -28.48 -0.35
CA TYR A 132 -1.33 -27.07 -0.12
C TYR A 132 -0.35 -26.13 -0.84
N GLN A 133 0.95 -26.39 -0.72
CA GLN A 133 1.97 -25.56 -1.38
C GLN A 133 1.92 -25.69 -2.90
N ASP A 134 1.85 -26.91 -3.41
CA ASP A 134 2.02 -27.22 -4.83
C ASP A 134 0.74 -27.03 -5.65
N GLU A 135 -0.40 -27.48 -5.12
CA GLU A 135 -1.68 -27.50 -5.85
C GLU A 135 -2.58 -26.30 -5.50
N CYS A 136 -2.36 -25.63 -4.35
CA CYS A 136 -3.12 -24.45 -3.97
C CYS A 136 -2.29 -23.18 -4.11
N LEU A 137 -1.27 -23.01 -3.27
CA LEU A 137 -0.56 -21.75 -3.10
C LEU A 137 0.17 -21.32 -4.37
N LYS A 138 0.95 -22.20 -5.00
CA LYS A 138 1.65 -21.89 -6.27
C LYS A 138 0.69 -21.47 -7.37
N HIS A 139 -0.47 -22.12 -7.46
CA HIS A 139 -1.47 -21.78 -8.46
C HIS A 139 -2.14 -20.46 -8.15
N LEU A 140 -2.60 -20.24 -6.92
CA LEU A 140 -3.20 -18.97 -6.52
C LEU A 140 -2.22 -17.80 -6.68
N GLN A 141 -0.95 -17.96 -6.30
CA GLN A 141 0.08 -16.92 -6.43
C GLN A 141 0.55 -16.67 -7.87
N GLY A 142 0.52 -17.70 -8.74
CA GLY A 142 1.01 -17.62 -10.12
C GLY A 142 0.06 -16.95 -11.13
N TYR A 143 -1.19 -16.68 -10.75
CA TYR A 143 -2.21 -16.04 -11.62
C TYR A 143 -2.36 -14.52 -11.36
N ASP A 144 -1.26 -13.78 -11.23
CA ASP A 144 -1.23 -12.35 -10.86
C ASP A 144 -1.80 -12.01 -9.46
N ALA A 145 -2.23 -12.99 -8.67
CA ALA A 145 -2.52 -12.80 -7.24
C ALA A 145 -1.24 -12.93 -6.40
N ALA A 146 -0.21 -12.15 -6.75
CA ALA A 146 1.02 -12.02 -5.98
C ALA A 146 0.80 -11.54 -4.52
N GLY A 147 -0.45 -11.24 -4.14
CA GLY A 147 -0.90 -10.89 -2.81
C GLY A 147 -1.77 -11.93 -2.09
N PHE A 148 -1.99 -13.14 -2.62
CA PHE A 148 -2.80 -14.15 -1.92
C PHE A 148 -2.24 -14.42 -0.51
N GLN A 149 -3.14 -14.47 0.45
CA GLN A 149 -2.83 -14.57 1.87
C GLN A 149 -3.56 -15.75 2.49
N ASP A 150 -2.83 -16.57 3.24
CA ASP A 150 -3.38 -17.68 3.99
C ASP A 150 -4.42 -17.17 5.02
N PRO A 151 -5.46 -17.95 5.35
CA PRO A 151 -6.41 -17.52 6.38
C PRO A 151 -5.71 -17.44 7.73
N LEU A 152 -6.03 -16.41 8.52
CA LEU A 152 -5.48 -16.18 9.87
C LEU A 152 -6.59 -16.26 10.92
N PRO A 153 -6.92 -17.45 11.46
CA PRO A 153 -7.94 -17.62 12.48
C PRO A 153 -7.41 -17.20 13.87
N VAL A 154 -7.32 -15.88 14.10
CA VAL A 154 -6.71 -15.26 15.30
C VAL A 154 -7.14 -15.94 16.60
N LYS A 155 -8.47 -16.05 16.84
CA LYS A 155 -9.00 -16.63 18.08
C LYS A 155 -8.52 -18.06 18.32
N PHE A 156 -8.51 -18.89 17.27
CA PHE A 156 -8.05 -20.28 17.37
C PHE A 156 -6.58 -20.37 17.75
N ILE A 157 -5.72 -19.53 17.14
CA ILE A 157 -4.29 -19.52 17.46
C ILE A 157 -4.07 -19.11 18.93
N LEU A 158 -4.79 -18.09 19.41
CA LEU A 158 -4.72 -17.63 20.80
C LEU A 158 -5.23 -18.68 21.81
N GLU A 159 -6.16 -19.55 21.41
CA GLU A 159 -6.79 -20.59 22.26
C GLU A 159 -6.09 -21.96 22.23
N ASN A 160 -4.81 -22.01 21.82
CA ASN A 160 -3.93 -23.20 21.69
C ASN A 160 -3.85 -23.86 20.30
N GLY A 161 -4.43 -23.27 19.25
CA GLY A 161 -4.37 -23.78 17.86
C GLY A 161 -3.04 -23.55 17.13
N VAL A 162 -2.01 -23.05 17.80
CA VAL A 162 -0.75 -22.61 17.19
C VAL A 162 0.01 -23.75 16.49
N ALA A 163 0.08 -24.94 17.08
CA ALA A 163 0.81 -26.07 16.52
C ALA A 163 0.16 -26.58 15.22
N ALA A 164 -1.18 -26.71 15.23
CA ALA A 164 -1.96 -27.05 14.05
C ALA A 164 -1.77 -26.01 12.94
N TYR A 165 -1.83 -24.71 13.28
CA TYR A 165 -1.64 -23.64 12.31
C TYR A 165 -0.24 -23.67 11.65
N LYS A 166 0.83 -23.75 12.45
CA LYS A 166 2.22 -23.79 11.97
C LYS A 166 2.54 -25.06 11.16
N THR A 167 1.78 -26.12 11.33
CA THR A 167 1.94 -27.36 10.56
C THR A 167 1.67 -27.11 9.07
N PHE A 168 0.56 -26.43 8.76
CA PHE A 168 0.06 -26.31 7.40
C PHE A 168 0.47 -25.02 6.68
N TYR A 169 0.49 -23.88 7.38
CA TYR A 169 0.72 -22.59 6.73
C TYR A 169 2.20 -22.18 6.74
N PRO A 170 2.75 -21.75 5.60
CA PRO A 170 4.10 -21.23 5.55
C PRO A 170 4.19 -19.91 6.32
N ASN A 171 5.00 -19.88 7.38
CA ASN A 171 5.20 -18.67 8.15
C ASN A 171 6.23 -17.76 7.46
N LYS A 172 5.79 -16.89 6.54
CA LYS A 172 6.66 -15.91 5.86
C LYS A 172 6.46 -14.51 6.46
N PRO A 173 7.54 -13.73 6.73
CA PRO A 173 7.39 -12.47 7.46
C PRO A 173 6.49 -11.44 6.79
N GLU A 174 6.59 -11.29 5.46
CA GLU A 174 5.85 -10.27 4.70
C GLU A 174 4.33 -10.53 4.64
N PRO A 175 3.85 -11.70 4.18
CA PRO A 175 2.41 -12.01 4.22
C PRO A 175 1.82 -11.94 5.63
N THR A 176 2.55 -12.42 6.63
CA THR A 176 2.10 -12.40 8.03
C THR A 176 1.99 -10.96 8.55
N ALA A 177 2.96 -10.10 8.25
CA ALA A 177 2.91 -8.69 8.63
C ALA A 177 1.69 -7.97 8.05
N TYR A 178 1.38 -8.20 6.78
CA TYR A 178 0.19 -7.66 6.16
C TYR A 178 -1.10 -8.14 6.86
N GLN A 179 -1.25 -9.45 7.03
CA GLN A 179 -2.45 -10.00 7.68
C GLN A 179 -2.64 -9.48 9.11
N PHE A 180 -1.55 -9.39 9.89
CA PHE A 180 -1.61 -8.92 11.27
C PHE A 180 -2.04 -7.46 11.33
N VAL A 181 -1.45 -6.62 10.48
CA VAL A 181 -1.84 -5.21 10.40
C VAL A 181 -3.30 -5.10 9.96
N GLU A 182 -3.73 -5.74 8.87
CA GLU A 182 -5.12 -5.67 8.40
C GLU A 182 -6.13 -6.17 9.44
N LYS A 183 -5.85 -7.29 10.12
CA LYS A 183 -6.72 -7.81 11.19
C LYS A 183 -6.76 -6.89 12.41
N ALA A 184 -5.67 -6.19 12.69
CA ALA A 184 -5.63 -5.20 13.76
C ALA A 184 -6.38 -3.92 13.38
N LEU A 185 -6.34 -3.52 12.11
CA LEU A 185 -7.11 -2.40 11.56
C LEU A 185 -8.61 -2.71 11.52
N SER A 186 -9.01 -3.95 11.18
CA SER A 186 -10.41 -4.38 11.18
C SER A 186 -10.99 -4.63 12.57
N GLY A 187 -10.15 -4.65 13.61
CA GLY A 187 -10.54 -4.95 14.99
C GLY A 187 -10.69 -6.44 15.31
N GLU A 188 -10.43 -7.33 14.34
CA GLU A 188 -10.44 -8.79 14.55
C GLU A 188 -9.26 -9.28 15.41
N LEU A 189 -8.14 -8.55 15.38
CA LEU A 189 -6.98 -8.75 16.25
C LEU A 189 -6.85 -7.54 17.18
N PRO A 190 -7.04 -7.70 18.49
CA PRO A 190 -6.76 -6.61 19.43
C PRO A 190 -5.33 -6.13 19.25
N GLN A 191 -5.13 -4.81 19.14
CA GLN A 191 -3.80 -4.23 18.85
C GLN A 191 -2.73 -4.65 19.88
N ALA A 192 -3.11 -4.78 21.15
CA ALA A 192 -2.23 -5.30 22.20
C ALA A 192 -1.89 -6.80 22.05
N GLY A 193 -2.72 -7.56 21.33
CA GLY A 193 -2.54 -8.99 21.06
C GLY A 193 -1.61 -9.28 19.88
N VAL A 194 -1.22 -8.28 19.10
CA VAL A 194 -0.36 -8.45 17.90
C VAL A 194 1.00 -9.04 18.27
N MET A 195 1.65 -8.51 19.30
CA MET A 195 2.95 -9.02 19.76
C MET A 195 2.84 -10.41 20.36
N HIS A 196 1.77 -10.69 21.09
CA HIS A 196 1.53 -12.03 21.64
C HIS A 196 1.33 -13.07 20.53
N LEU A 197 0.56 -12.74 19.50
CA LEU A 197 0.37 -13.61 18.33
C LEU A 197 1.69 -13.80 17.56
N LEU A 198 2.51 -12.75 17.46
CA LEU A 198 3.83 -12.81 16.84
C LEU A 198 4.77 -13.77 17.58
N ASP A 199 4.79 -13.68 18.90
CA ASP A 199 5.61 -14.54 19.77
C ASP A 199 5.17 -16.01 19.69
N MET A 200 3.89 -16.29 19.48
CA MET A 200 3.41 -17.65 19.25
C MET A 200 3.79 -18.21 17.88
N LEU A 201 3.83 -17.37 16.85
CA LEU A 201 4.12 -17.83 15.49
C LEU A 201 5.62 -17.93 15.18
N LYS A 202 6.48 -17.10 15.77
CA LYS A 202 7.93 -17.14 15.51
C LYS A 202 8.52 -18.51 15.83
N GLU A 203 9.61 -18.86 15.15
CA GLU A 203 10.41 -20.04 15.52
C GLU A 203 11.27 -19.72 16.76
N GLU A 204 11.59 -20.73 17.58
CA GLU A 204 12.32 -20.52 18.84
C GLU A 204 13.84 -20.29 18.66
N ASP A 205 14.35 -20.52 17.45
CA ASP A 205 15.78 -20.46 17.15
C ASP A 205 16.22 -19.11 16.55
N LYS A 206 17.49 -19.03 16.14
CA LYS A 206 18.06 -17.83 15.47
C LYS A 206 17.37 -17.47 14.17
N THR A 207 16.65 -18.40 13.54
CA THR A 207 15.85 -18.10 12.34
C THR A 207 14.59 -17.31 12.73
N GLY A 208 14.04 -17.57 13.91
CA GLY A 208 12.95 -16.80 14.52
C GLY A 208 13.27 -15.32 14.71
N GLU A 209 14.46 -14.98 15.22
CA GLU A 209 14.85 -13.57 15.38
C GLU A 209 14.94 -12.81 14.06
N LYS A 210 15.57 -13.42 13.04
CA LYS A 210 15.65 -12.84 11.69
C LYS A 210 14.26 -12.70 11.08
N TRP A 211 13.40 -13.69 11.31
CA TRP A 211 12.03 -13.68 10.85
C TRP A 211 11.24 -12.52 11.49
N THR A 212 11.36 -12.34 12.81
CA THR A 212 10.73 -11.23 13.55
C THR A 212 11.23 -9.87 13.03
N GLN A 213 12.53 -9.72 12.79
CA GLN A 213 13.07 -8.48 12.20
C GLN A 213 12.49 -8.22 10.80
N GLY A 214 12.35 -9.26 9.98
CA GLY A 214 11.67 -9.17 8.69
C GLY A 214 10.23 -8.71 8.86
N PHE A 215 9.46 -9.38 9.71
CA PHE A 215 8.07 -9.05 10.00
C PHE A 215 7.93 -7.59 10.42
N MET A 216 8.75 -7.16 11.37
CA MET A 216 8.75 -5.79 11.88
C MET A 216 9.01 -4.76 10.79
N ARG A 217 9.96 -5.03 9.89
CA ARG A 217 10.25 -4.16 8.74
C ARG A 217 9.05 -4.02 7.80
N TYR A 218 8.34 -5.11 7.52
CA TYR A 218 7.16 -5.08 6.66
C TYR A 218 5.96 -4.42 7.35
N ALA A 219 5.72 -4.72 8.63
CA ALA A 219 4.64 -4.11 9.40
C ALA A 219 4.82 -2.59 9.49
N GLN A 220 6.04 -2.12 9.74
CA GLN A 220 6.38 -0.69 9.72
C GLN A 220 6.15 -0.06 8.35
N TYR A 221 6.55 -0.74 7.27
CA TYR A 221 6.31 -0.25 5.90
C TYR A 221 4.82 -0.09 5.60
N ILE A 222 3.99 -1.07 5.98
CA ILE A 222 2.54 -1.03 5.78
C ILE A 222 1.91 0.09 6.63
N LEU A 223 2.24 0.17 7.91
CA LEU A 223 1.76 1.25 8.79
C LEU A 223 2.18 2.64 8.32
N GLY A 224 3.36 2.74 7.70
CA GLY A 224 3.85 3.97 7.08
C GLY A 224 3.01 4.48 5.92
N GLN A 225 2.19 3.61 5.32
CA GLN A 225 1.25 3.96 4.25
C GLN A 225 -0.17 4.20 4.74
N ARG A 226 -0.46 4.02 6.04
CA ARG A 226 -1.81 4.20 6.60
C ARG A 226 -1.93 5.53 7.35
N PRO A 227 -3.15 6.04 7.57
CA PRO A 227 -3.40 7.15 8.48
C PRO A 227 -2.78 6.91 9.86
N TYR A 228 -2.27 7.97 10.49
CA TYR A 228 -1.62 7.87 11.80
C TYR A 228 -2.62 7.52 12.91
N LEU A 229 -3.76 8.22 12.96
CA LEU A 229 -4.93 7.82 13.74
C LEU A 229 -5.90 7.08 12.82
N PRO A 230 -6.54 5.97 13.26
CA PRO A 230 -6.59 5.42 14.62
C PRO A 230 -5.43 4.45 14.98
N ASN A 231 -4.35 4.44 14.19
CA ASN A 231 -3.34 3.37 14.20
C ASN A 231 -2.16 3.59 15.15
N ALA A 232 -2.15 4.69 15.92
CA ALA A 232 -1.07 5.04 16.83
C ALA A 232 -0.81 3.96 17.91
N ASN A 233 -1.86 3.29 18.40
CA ASN A 233 -1.74 2.23 19.40
C ASN A 233 -1.17 0.93 18.81
N LEU A 234 -1.58 0.56 17.59
CA LEU A 234 -0.99 -0.56 16.84
C LEU A 234 0.50 -0.31 16.57
N ARG A 235 0.83 0.93 16.20
CA ARG A 235 2.22 1.37 16.04
C ARG A 235 2.99 1.21 17.35
N LEU A 236 2.49 1.74 18.46
CA LEU A 236 3.14 1.59 19.77
C LEU A 236 3.39 0.13 20.11
N ALA A 237 2.41 -0.74 19.87
CA ALA A 237 2.53 -2.18 20.14
C ALA A 237 3.64 -2.84 19.30
N LEU A 238 3.76 -2.47 18.03
CA LEU A 238 4.74 -3.04 17.11
C LEU A 238 6.14 -2.43 17.31
N THR A 239 6.26 -1.11 17.25
CA THR A 239 7.56 -0.43 17.19
C THR A 239 8.07 0.00 18.56
N GLY A 240 7.26 -0.13 19.62
CA GLY A 240 7.58 0.38 20.96
C GLY A 240 7.49 1.91 21.09
N THR A 241 7.13 2.62 20.02
CA THR A 241 7.02 4.09 20.02
C THR A 241 5.92 4.56 19.10
N GLN A 242 5.21 5.62 19.49
CA GLN A 242 4.25 6.29 18.61
C GLN A 242 4.92 7.25 17.61
N ILE A 243 6.20 7.56 17.79
CA ILE A 243 6.94 8.49 16.93
C ILE A 243 7.28 7.78 15.61
N PRO A 244 6.95 8.37 14.45
CA PRO A 244 7.30 7.79 13.15
C PRO A 244 8.81 7.79 12.95
N SER A 245 9.34 6.74 12.33
CA SER A 245 10.78 6.65 12.06
C SER A 245 11.20 7.58 10.91
N ASN A 246 12.48 7.95 10.83
CA ASN A 246 13.01 8.76 9.71
C ASN A 246 12.67 8.14 8.34
N ARG A 247 12.77 6.80 8.26
CA ARG A 247 12.45 6.05 7.04
C ARG A 247 10.98 6.17 6.67
N GLU A 248 10.09 6.13 7.64
CA GLU A 248 8.67 6.32 7.41
C GLU A 248 8.35 7.75 6.98
N CYS A 249 8.93 8.75 7.65
CA CYS A 249 8.74 10.15 7.27
C CYS A 249 9.20 10.39 5.83
N SER A 250 10.37 9.86 5.45
CA SER A 250 10.90 9.90 4.08
C SER A 250 9.98 9.19 3.07
N GLN A 251 9.46 8.01 3.44
CA GLN A 251 8.50 7.27 2.60
C GLN A 251 7.18 8.04 2.41
N ARG A 252 6.60 8.60 3.48
CA ARG A 252 5.38 9.41 3.42
C ARG A 252 5.60 10.64 2.56
N LEU A 253 6.74 11.31 2.71
CA LEU A 253 7.10 12.47 1.90
C LEU A 253 7.20 12.12 0.41
N SER A 254 7.95 11.07 0.06
CA SER A 254 8.07 10.61 -1.33
C SER A 254 6.71 10.21 -1.92
N ASN A 255 5.89 9.50 -1.16
CA ASN A 255 4.53 9.12 -1.58
C ASN A 255 3.62 10.35 -1.75
N ALA A 256 3.69 11.34 -0.85
CA ALA A 256 2.94 12.59 -0.97
C ALA A 256 3.29 13.32 -2.26
N ILE A 257 4.58 13.51 -2.53
CA ILE A 257 5.06 14.22 -3.73
C ILE A 257 4.63 13.47 -5.00
N ARG A 258 4.82 12.15 -5.06
CA ARG A 258 4.36 11.33 -6.20
C ARG A 258 2.85 11.42 -6.39
N SER A 259 2.07 11.40 -5.30
CA SER A 259 0.61 11.56 -5.35
C SER A 259 0.20 12.94 -5.85
N ILE A 260 0.89 13.99 -5.43
CA ILE A 260 0.63 15.37 -5.86
C ILE A 260 0.84 15.49 -7.37
N MET A 261 1.89 14.85 -7.87
CA MET A 261 2.24 14.84 -9.29
C MET A 261 1.45 13.80 -10.12
N SER A 262 0.47 13.10 -9.52
CA SER A 262 -0.38 12.13 -10.19
C SER A 262 -1.83 12.62 -10.28
N SER A 263 -2.49 12.30 -11.40
CA SER A 263 -3.91 12.62 -11.62
C SER A 263 -4.84 11.93 -10.61
N THR A 264 -4.45 10.77 -10.07
CA THR A 264 -5.29 10.01 -9.12
C THR A 264 -5.19 10.47 -7.68
N GLY A 265 -4.10 11.16 -7.30
CA GLY A 265 -3.84 11.53 -5.91
C GLY A 265 -3.47 10.33 -5.02
N LEU A 266 -3.57 10.53 -3.70
CA LEU A 266 -3.44 9.45 -2.70
C LEU A 266 -4.63 8.51 -2.79
N SER A 267 -4.40 7.23 -2.51
CA SER A 267 -5.50 6.27 -2.37
C SER A 267 -6.31 6.57 -1.10
N ALA A 268 -7.61 6.26 -1.08
CA ALA A 268 -8.50 6.57 0.05
C ALA A 268 -7.99 5.98 1.37
N HIS A 269 -7.32 4.83 1.31
CA HIS A 269 -6.77 4.14 2.46
C HIS A 269 -5.43 4.67 2.98
N GLU A 270 -4.78 5.59 2.27
CA GLU A 270 -3.53 6.22 2.68
C GLU A 270 -3.77 7.42 3.60
N GLY A 271 -4.98 8.00 3.55
CA GLY A 271 -5.33 9.19 4.32
C GLY A 271 -5.20 10.47 3.49
N THR A 272 -4.92 11.59 4.15
CA THR A 272 -4.76 12.89 3.48
C THR A 272 -3.32 13.39 3.47
N LEU A 273 -3.03 14.36 2.60
CA LEU A 273 -1.73 15.03 2.54
C LEU A 273 -1.43 15.77 3.85
N GLU A 274 -2.45 16.36 4.48
CA GLU A 274 -2.34 17.02 5.78
C GLU A 274 -1.97 16.03 6.89
N GLU A 275 -2.57 14.84 6.90
CA GLU A 275 -2.21 13.77 7.85
C GLU A 275 -0.76 13.31 7.67
N PHE A 276 -0.29 13.21 6.41
CA PHE A 276 1.12 12.91 6.13
C PHE A 276 2.04 14.00 6.67
N ALA A 277 1.73 15.27 6.43
CA ALA A 277 2.51 16.40 6.92
C ALA A 277 2.52 16.48 8.45
N GLU A 278 1.37 16.27 9.10
CA GLU A 278 1.25 16.17 10.55
C GLU A 278 2.10 15.04 11.11
N THR A 279 2.06 13.86 10.50
CA THR A 279 2.86 12.71 10.92
C THR A 279 4.35 12.99 10.78
N ILE A 280 4.78 13.59 9.66
CA ILE A 280 6.20 13.97 9.46
C ILE A 280 6.67 14.92 10.57
N ARG A 281 5.83 15.87 10.98
CA ARG A 281 6.12 16.81 12.07
C ARG A 281 6.23 16.17 13.46
N LEU A 282 5.76 14.94 13.66
CA LEU A 282 5.90 14.23 14.94
C LEU A 282 7.33 13.72 15.20
N ASN A 283 8.20 13.74 14.19
CA ASN A 283 9.61 13.35 14.34
C ASN A 283 10.52 14.58 14.20
N ASP A 284 10.85 15.19 15.33
CA ASP A 284 11.65 16.42 15.41
C ASP A 284 13.01 16.27 14.71
N PHE A 285 13.70 15.15 14.89
CA PHE A 285 15.01 14.94 14.26
C PHE A 285 14.89 14.90 12.74
N TYR A 286 13.93 14.16 12.19
CA TYR A 286 13.70 14.11 10.75
C TYR A 286 13.30 15.49 10.23
N TYR A 287 12.35 16.14 10.91
CA TYR A 287 11.82 17.44 10.53
C TYR A 287 12.92 18.51 10.47
N GLU A 288 13.76 18.61 11.49
CA GLU A 288 14.81 19.63 11.56
C GLU A 288 16.04 19.33 10.70
N LYS A 289 16.40 18.05 10.50
CA LYS A 289 17.70 17.67 9.92
C LYS A 289 17.63 17.10 8.52
N LEU A 290 16.50 16.49 8.14
CA LEU A 290 16.40 15.68 6.93
C LEU A 290 15.31 16.15 5.96
N LEU A 291 14.20 16.72 6.47
CA LEU A 291 13.03 17.06 5.66
C LEU A 291 13.37 17.92 4.43
N LEU A 292 14.13 19.00 4.61
CA LEU A 292 14.45 19.91 3.51
C LEU A 292 15.24 19.22 2.41
N GLN A 293 16.17 18.34 2.78
CA GLN A 293 16.98 17.60 1.81
C GLN A 293 16.10 16.61 1.04
N ASP A 294 15.34 15.77 1.74
CA ASP A 294 14.48 14.77 1.12
C ASP A 294 13.40 15.42 0.24
N LEU A 295 12.76 16.50 0.72
CA LEU A 295 11.73 17.23 -0.02
C LEU A 295 12.29 17.83 -1.31
N THR A 296 13.46 18.47 -1.22
CA THR A 296 14.15 19.01 -2.40
C THR A 296 14.46 17.90 -3.40
N SER A 297 15.02 16.79 -2.92
CA SER A 297 15.37 15.64 -3.77
C SER A 297 14.14 15.02 -4.44
N SER A 298 13.05 14.79 -3.71
CA SER A 298 11.81 14.27 -4.28
C SER A 298 11.21 15.21 -5.33
N LEU A 299 11.22 16.53 -5.10
CA LEU A 299 10.75 17.49 -6.11
C LEU A 299 11.62 17.50 -7.37
N MET A 300 12.94 17.40 -7.23
CA MET A 300 13.87 17.32 -8.36
C MET A 300 13.69 16.02 -9.16
N GLU A 301 13.46 14.89 -8.49
CA GLU A 301 13.21 13.60 -9.14
C GLU A 301 11.97 13.65 -10.03
N GLU A 302 10.88 14.29 -9.59
CA GLU A 302 9.66 14.45 -10.40
C GLU A 302 9.88 15.34 -11.63
N VAL A 303 10.66 16.42 -11.49
CA VAL A 303 11.04 17.27 -12.63
C VAL A 303 11.86 16.46 -13.65
N GLN A 304 12.88 15.73 -13.20
CA GLN A 304 13.74 14.92 -14.06
C GLN A 304 12.99 13.76 -14.72
N SER A 305 12.07 13.11 -13.98
CA SER A 305 11.27 12.01 -14.50
C SER A 305 10.37 12.44 -15.67
N SER A 306 9.80 13.65 -15.59
CA SER A 306 9.02 14.23 -16.68
C SER A 306 9.87 14.59 -17.89
N GLU A 307 11.04 15.20 -17.70
CA GLU A 307 11.96 15.51 -18.80
C GLU A 307 12.43 14.25 -19.55
N GLN A 308 12.56 13.13 -18.85
CA GLN A 308 12.95 11.85 -19.42
C GLN A 308 11.80 11.10 -20.11
N ASN A 309 10.53 11.46 -19.83
CA ASN A 309 9.34 10.83 -20.41
C ASN A 309 8.41 11.87 -21.07
N PRO A 310 8.85 12.53 -22.16
CA PRO A 310 8.11 13.62 -22.79
C PRO A 310 6.78 13.18 -23.43
N ASP A 311 6.57 11.88 -23.65
CA ASP A 311 5.34 11.31 -24.21
C ASP A 311 4.22 11.10 -23.15
N GLN A 312 4.52 11.30 -21.86
CA GLN A 312 3.48 11.32 -20.82
C GLN A 312 2.87 12.71 -20.74
N ASP A 313 1.61 12.84 -21.15
CA ASP A 313 0.84 14.06 -20.97
C ASP A 313 0.67 14.36 -19.47
N PHE A 314 1.29 15.45 -19.00
CA PHE A 314 1.00 16.06 -17.71
C PHE A 314 -0.07 17.12 -17.95
N ASP A 315 -1.32 16.84 -17.58
CA ASP A 315 -2.48 17.71 -17.83
C ASP A 315 -3.25 18.09 -16.57
N HIS A 316 -2.66 17.84 -15.39
CA HIS A 316 -3.23 18.11 -14.07
C HIS A 316 -2.37 19.08 -13.25
N GLY A 317 -1.58 19.94 -13.90
CA GLY A 317 -0.67 20.87 -13.23
C GLY A 317 -1.34 21.86 -12.28
N VAL A 318 -2.58 22.29 -12.57
CA VAL A 318 -3.39 23.14 -11.69
C VAL A 318 -3.71 22.43 -10.38
N GLU A 319 -4.11 21.17 -10.47
CA GLU A 319 -4.40 20.36 -9.29
C GLU A 319 -3.13 20.06 -8.49
N ALA A 320 -2.03 19.73 -9.18
CA ALA A 320 -0.75 19.45 -8.56
C ALA A 320 -0.23 20.65 -7.73
N TRP A 321 -0.24 21.87 -8.26
CA TRP A 321 0.27 23.02 -7.49
C TRP A 321 -0.63 23.35 -6.29
N MET A 322 -1.95 23.18 -6.41
CA MET A 322 -2.88 23.38 -5.30
C MET A 322 -2.62 22.38 -4.18
N ARG A 323 -2.51 21.09 -4.51
CA ARG A 323 -2.20 20.02 -3.55
C ARG A 323 -0.81 20.24 -2.91
N LEU A 324 0.19 20.62 -3.71
CA LEU A 324 1.53 20.95 -3.20
C LEU A 324 1.49 22.12 -2.21
N SER A 325 0.79 23.20 -2.56
CA SER A 325 0.66 24.38 -1.70
C SER A 325 0.03 24.03 -0.35
N VAL A 326 -1.02 23.20 -0.36
CA VAL A 326 -1.68 22.70 0.86
C VAL A 326 -0.72 21.84 1.68
N PHE A 327 -0.03 20.89 1.06
CA PHE A 327 0.92 20.01 1.73
C PHE A 327 2.08 20.78 2.39
N LEU A 328 2.71 21.72 1.66
CA LEU A 328 3.80 22.55 2.18
C LEU A 328 3.34 23.45 3.34
N LYS A 329 2.13 24.02 3.26
CA LYS A 329 1.53 24.76 4.39
C LYS A 329 1.28 23.85 5.60
N ALA A 330 0.84 22.62 5.38
CA ALA A 330 0.61 21.65 6.44
C ALA A 330 1.91 21.16 7.09
N LEU A 331 3.03 21.18 6.35
CA LEU A 331 4.38 20.97 6.89
C LEU A 331 4.88 22.14 7.73
N LYS A 332 4.23 23.31 7.68
CA LYS A 332 4.55 24.50 8.47
C LYS A 332 5.99 25.01 8.31
N LEU A 333 6.53 24.90 7.10
CA LEU A 333 7.84 25.44 6.76
C LEU A 333 7.81 26.98 6.80
N SER A 334 8.90 27.58 7.26
CA SER A 334 9.13 29.02 7.21
C SER A 334 9.40 29.51 5.78
N ASP A 335 9.25 30.83 5.55
CA ASP A 335 9.58 31.41 4.24
C ASP A 335 11.05 31.22 3.86
N GLU A 336 11.97 31.20 4.84
CA GLU A 336 13.40 30.90 4.65
C GLU A 336 13.58 29.49 4.10
N GLU A 337 12.96 28.49 4.74
CA GLU A 337 13.01 27.09 4.32
C GLU A 337 12.36 26.88 2.94
N LEU A 338 11.21 27.50 2.70
CA LEU A 338 10.55 27.49 1.39
C LEU A 338 11.41 28.17 0.32
N SER A 339 12.17 29.21 0.67
CA SER A 339 13.11 29.87 -0.23
C SER A 339 14.29 28.96 -0.58
N VAL A 340 14.84 28.24 0.41
CA VAL A 340 15.89 27.24 0.15
C VAL A 340 15.40 26.16 -0.82
N ILE A 341 14.18 25.63 -0.59
CA ILE A 341 13.57 24.64 -1.50
C ILE A 341 13.41 25.22 -2.90
N ALA A 342 12.84 26.43 -3.02
CA ALA A 342 12.64 27.11 -4.30
C ALA A 342 13.96 27.28 -5.08
N LEU A 343 15.02 27.74 -4.42
CA LEU A 343 16.32 27.97 -5.05
C LEU A 343 17.00 26.65 -5.48
N ARG A 344 16.83 25.57 -4.70
CA ARG A 344 17.46 24.28 -5.03
C ARG A 344 16.69 23.48 -6.07
N SER A 345 15.37 23.39 -5.94
CA SER A 345 14.53 22.56 -6.83
C SER A 345 14.42 23.13 -8.25
N VAL A 346 14.68 24.42 -8.43
CA VAL A 346 14.46 25.11 -9.72
C VAL A 346 15.70 25.80 -10.27
N ARG A 347 16.54 26.40 -9.41
CA ARG A 347 17.75 27.14 -9.85
C ARG A 347 19.03 26.34 -9.65
N GLU A 348 18.92 25.08 -9.21
CA GLU A 348 20.05 24.17 -8.96
C GLU A 348 21.14 24.77 -8.05
N ALA A 349 20.75 25.69 -7.15
CA ALA A 349 21.68 26.29 -6.20
C ALA A 349 22.25 25.21 -5.26
N SER A 350 23.52 25.38 -4.87
CA SER A 350 24.08 24.55 -3.82
C SER A 350 23.35 24.82 -2.49
N LEU A 351 23.30 23.83 -1.60
CA LEU A 351 22.59 23.97 -0.32
C LEU A 351 23.10 25.17 0.49
N GLY A 352 24.42 25.36 0.55
CA GLY A 352 25.04 26.49 1.25
C GLY A 352 24.63 27.84 0.66
N SER A 353 24.71 28.02 -0.66
CA SER A 353 24.32 29.27 -1.31
C SER A 353 22.83 29.57 -1.14
N ALA A 354 21.98 28.55 -1.22
CA ALA A 354 20.54 28.74 -1.02
C ALA A 354 20.20 29.19 0.41
N TYR A 355 20.92 28.69 1.41
CA TYR A 355 20.79 29.17 2.80
C TYR A 355 21.30 30.59 2.97
N ASP A 356 22.47 30.92 2.43
CA ASP A 356 23.03 32.28 2.52
C ASP A 356 22.03 33.30 1.95
N ASP A 357 21.50 33.04 0.74
CA ASP A 357 20.52 33.92 0.09
C ASP A 357 19.19 34.02 0.87
N ALA A 358 18.70 32.89 1.41
CA ALA A 358 17.44 32.85 2.15
C ALA A 358 17.53 33.53 3.52
N LEU A 359 18.68 33.45 4.19
CA LEU A 359 18.93 34.15 5.46
C LEU A 359 19.05 35.66 5.26
N GLU A 360 19.63 36.10 4.13
CA GLU A 360 19.68 37.52 3.77
C GLU A 360 18.28 38.06 3.40
N ASN A 361 17.49 37.26 2.67
CA ASN A 361 16.14 37.62 2.27
C ASN A 361 15.21 36.40 2.25
N PRO A 362 14.36 36.23 3.27
CA PRO A 362 13.39 35.13 3.34
C PRO A 362 12.39 35.07 2.17
N ALA A 363 12.23 36.15 1.40
CA ALA A 363 11.35 36.21 0.24
C ALA A 363 12.06 35.93 -1.11
N ILE A 364 13.36 35.61 -1.10
CA ILE A 364 14.15 35.42 -2.33
C ILE A 364 13.62 34.29 -3.21
N GLY A 365 13.05 33.25 -2.60
CA GLY A 365 12.40 32.17 -3.33
C GLY A 365 11.17 32.64 -4.08
N ALA A 366 10.30 33.45 -3.46
CA ALA A 366 9.13 34.03 -4.11
C ALA A 366 9.52 34.87 -5.35
N LEU A 367 10.55 35.70 -5.20
CA LEU A 367 11.11 36.49 -6.30
C LEU A 367 11.62 35.60 -7.43
N SER A 368 12.40 34.57 -7.08
CA SER A 368 12.96 33.62 -8.05
C SER A 368 11.87 32.82 -8.78
N MET A 369 10.82 32.36 -8.09
CA MET A 369 9.70 31.66 -8.72
C MET A 369 8.93 32.58 -9.68
N SER A 370 8.70 33.83 -9.30
CA SER A 370 8.03 34.80 -10.17
C SER A 370 8.80 35.03 -11.48
N GLN A 371 10.13 35.07 -11.42
CA GLN A 371 10.99 35.23 -12.59
C GLN A 371 10.99 33.99 -13.48
N LEU A 372 11.03 32.79 -12.89
CA LEU A 372 10.94 31.53 -13.64
C LEU A 372 9.62 31.43 -14.41
N LEU A 373 8.51 31.75 -13.74
CA LEU A 373 7.17 31.61 -14.30
C LEU A 373 6.86 32.66 -15.38
N PHE A 374 7.56 33.78 -15.36
CA PHE A 374 7.33 34.88 -16.28
C PHE A 374 7.69 34.52 -17.73
N THR A 375 6.72 34.68 -18.63
CA THR A 375 6.90 34.62 -20.08
C THR A 375 6.00 35.66 -20.76
N LYS A 376 6.52 36.30 -21.81
CA LYS A 376 5.78 37.35 -22.55
C LYS A 376 4.89 36.79 -23.68
N LYS A 377 5.19 35.59 -24.20
CA LYS A 377 4.62 35.11 -25.47
C LYS A 377 3.61 33.97 -25.34
N GLU A 378 3.67 33.22 -24.25
CA GLU A 378 2.89 31.99 -24.07
C GLU A 378 1.89 32.14 -22.93
N SER A 379 0.83 31.33 -22.95
CA SER A 379 -0.15 31.27 -21.86
C SER A 379 0.52 30.71 -20.60
N ILE A 380 0.81 31.57 -19.62
CA ILE A 380 1.39 31.19 -18.33
C ILE A 380 0.59 30.06 -17.67
N ARG A 381 -0.75 30.14 -17.72
CA ARG A 381 -1.63 29.11 -17.16
C ARG A 381 -1.48 27.76 -17.86
N GLU A 382 -1.40 27.74 -19.19
CA GLU A 382 -1.20 26.51 -19.95
C GLU A 382 0.14 25.85 -19.62
N ARG A 383 1.19 26.65 -19.42
CA ARG A 383 2.50 26.12 -19.04
C ARG A 383 2.51 25.57 -17.62
N ILE A 384 1.83 26.20 -16.68
CA ILE A 384 1.66 25.64 -15.33
C ILE A 384 0.88 24.32 -15.38
N GLU A 385 -0.11 24.21 -16.27
CA GLU A 385 -0.88 22.98 -16.46
C GLU A 385 -0.03 21.85 -17.04
N LYS A 386 0.86 22.18 -17.99
CA LYS A 386 1.60 21.19 -18.81
C LYS A 386 3.04 20.92 -18.39
N GLU A 387 3.65 21.78 -17.59
CA GLU A 387 5.07 21.65 -17.19
C GLU A 387 5.19 21.42 -15.68
N PRO A 388 5.60 20.22 -15.22
CA PRO A 388 5.81 19.89 -13.82
C PRO A 388 6.66 20.90 -13.05
N ALA A 389 7.79 21.33 -13.62
CA ALA A 389 8.67 22.31 -12.99
C ALA A 389 7.97 23.64 -12.68
N ARG A 390 7.04 24.09 -13.55
CA ARG A 390 6.27 25.32 -13.35
C ARG A 390 5.12 25.14 -12.37
N SER A 391 4.47 23.98 -12.39
CA SER A 391 3.48 23.62 -11.38
C SER A 391 4.10 23.60 -9.98
N ILE A 392 5.27 22.97 -9.82
CA ILE A 392 6.04 22.95 -8.57
C ILE A 392 6.43 24.36 -8.14
N ALA A 393 7.02 25.16 -9.04
CA ALA A 393 7.41 26.54 -8.74
C ALA A 393 6.24 27.39 -8.26
N PHE A 394 5.08 27.27 -8.91
CA PHE A 394 3.88 28.00 -8.51
C PHE A 394 3.31 27.49 -7.18
N GLY A 395 3.33 26.18 -6.93
CA GLY A 395 2.90 25.58 -5.67
C GLY A 395 3.75 26.03 -4.48
N ILE A 396 5.08 26.10 -4.65
CA ILE A 396 6.01 26.64 -3.65
C ILE A 396 5.72 28.12 -3.41
N TRP A 397 5.63 28.94 -4.46
CA TRP A 397 5.34 30.37 -4.31
C TRP A 397 4.02 30.63 -3.57
N HIS A 398 2.98 29.83 -3.87
CA HIS A 398 1.67 29.94 -3.21
C HIS A 398 1.64 29.37 -1.78
N SER A 399 2.65 28.59 -1.39
CA SER A 399 2.82 28.07 -0.03
C SER A 399 3.42 29.10 0.94
N MET A 400 4.13 30.10 0.42
CA MET A 400 4.80 31.14 1.20
C MET A 400 3.81 32.13 1.84
N SER A 401 4.30 32.89 2.83
CA SER A 401 3.51 33.89 3.53
C SER A 401 3.10 35.07 2.63
N GLN A 402 2.11 35.84 3.09
CA GLN A 402 1.69 37.07 2.41
C GLN A 402 2.81 38.10 2.31
N PHE A 403 3.78 38.10 3.23
CA PHE A 403 4.93 38.99 3.17
C PHE A 403 5.83 38.63 1.98
N ALA A 404 6.24 37.37 1.85
CA ALA A 404 7.08 36.91 0.75
C ALA A 404 6.37 37.04 -0.61
N MET A 405 5.07 36.71 -0.68
CA MET A 405 4.26 36.97 -1.86
C MET A 405 4.21 38.46 -2.19
N GLY A 406 4.03 39.32 -1.18
CA GLY A 406 4.01 40.77 -1.32
C GLY A 406 5.30 41.33 -1.91
N GLN A 407 6.47 40.81 -1.52
CA GLN A 407 7.77 41.18 -2.09
C GLN A 407 7.88 40.82 -3.57
N ALA A 408 7.48 39.61 -3.96
CA ALA A 408 7.44 39.20 -5.37
C ALA A 408 6.48 40.06 -6.20
N LEU A 409 5.35 40.48 -5.62
CA LEU A 409 4.39 41.38 -6.26
C LEU A 409 4.85 42.85 -6.29
N GLN A 410 6.06 43.19 -5.85
CA GLN A 410 6.66 44.52 -6.12
C GLN A 410 7.34 44.59 -7.48
N THR A 411 7.60 43.44 -8.12
CA THR A 411 8.19 43.36 -9.47
C THR A 411 7.11 43.29 -10.53
N ASP A 412 7.46 43.68 -11.76
CA ASP A 412 6.53 43.61 -12.89
C ASP A 412 6.26 42.15 -13.27
N GLU A 413 7.28 41.30 -13.20
CA GLU A 413 7.20 39.86 -13.45
C GLU A 413 6.18 39.19 -12.52
N GLY A 414 6.29 39.42 -11.20
CA GLY A 414 5.38 38.83 -10.22
C GLY A 414 3.94 39.31 -10.40
N ARG A 415 3.74 40.60 -10.64
CA ARG A 415 2.41 41.16 -10.94
C ARG A 415 1.81 40.56 -12.20
N PHE A 416 2.59 40.46 -13.27
CA PHE A 416 2.14 39.93 -14.55
C PHE A 416 1.80 38.45 -14.48
N VAL A 417 2.66 37.63 -13.85
CA VAL A 417 2.39 36.20 -13.65
C VAL A 417 1.11 36.01 -12.84
N MET A 418 0.99 36.68 -11.70
CA MET A 418 -0.17 36.55 -10.82
C MET A 418 -1.45 37.05 -11.52
N TYR A 419 -1.36 38.11 -12.33
CA TYR A 419 -2.46 38.57 -13.18
C TYR A 419 -2.90 37.48 -14.17
N LYS A 420 -1.97 36.91 -14.93
CA LYS A 420 -2.29 35.89 -15.96
C LYS A 420 -2.88 34.60 -15.37
N ILE A 421 -2.67 34.34 -14.08
CA ILE A 421 -3.24 33.18 -13.39
C ILE A 421 -4.60 33.52 -12.76
N THR A 422 -4.72 34.66 -12.09
CA THR A 422 -5.92 35.02 -11.30
C THR A 422 -6.94 35.87 -12.06
N ASN A 423 -6.55 36.46 -13.20
CA ASN A 423 -7.27 37.50 -13.92
C ASN A 423 -7.62 38.74 -13.06
N ASN A 424 -6.89 38.98 -11.97
CA ASN A 424 -7.12 40.14 -11.11
C ASN A 424 -6.48 41.40 -11.70
N ARG A 425 -7.30 42.22 -12.36
CA ARG A 425 -6.90 43.47 -13.04
C ARG A 425 -6.18 44.48 -12.13
N LEU A 426 -6.40 44.46 -10.82
CA LEU A 426 -5.73 45.37 -9.89
C LEU A 426 -4.20 45.22 -9.92
N LEU A 427 -3.70 44.05 -10.30
CA LEU A 427 -2.27 43.76 -10.41
C LEU A 427 -1.60 44.49 -11.59
N LEU A 428 -2.38 44.92 -12.60
CA LEU A 428 -1.87 45.67 -13.75
C LEU A 428 -1.63 47.16 -13.44
N ASN A 429 -2.37 47.73 -12.47
CA ASN A 429 -2.36 49.16 -12.18
C ASN A 429 -1.02 49.72 -11.68
N GLY A 430 -0.06 48.83 -11.37
CA GLY A 430 1.26 49.24 -10.90
C GLY A 430 2.42 48.70 -11.73
N LEU A 431 2.18 48.10 -12.89
CA LEU A 431 3.27 47.68 -13.77
C LEU A 431 4.04 48.91 -14.28
N LYS A 432 5.38 48.88 -14.16
CA LYS A 432 6.25 49.94 -14.68
C LYS A 432 6.48 49.79 -16.19
N ASP A 433 6.60 48.56 -16.68
CA ASP A 433 6.71 48.24 -18.10
C ASP A 433 5.34 48.33 -18.79
N LYS A 434 5.12 49.45 -19.49
CA LYS A 434 3.89 49.70 -20.26
C LYS A 434 3.67 48.68 -21.38
N SER A 435 4.73 48.06 -21.91
CA SER A 435 4.57 47.03 -22.95
C SER A 435 3.87 45.77 -22.42
N LEU A 436 4.04 45.46 -21.13
CA LEU A 436 3.34 44.34 -20.49
C LEU A 436 1.86 44.64 -20.25
N VAL A 437 1.55 45.91 -19.94
CA VAL A 437 0.17 46.39 -19.81
C VAL A 437 -0.54 46.26 -21.16
N ASP A 438 0.09 46.73 -22.24
CA ASP A 438 -0.47 46.63 -23.59
C ASP A 438 -0.63 45.18 -24.04
N GLN A 439 0.31 44.29 -23.71
CA GLN A 439 0.19 42.85 -23.98
C GLN A 439 -0.92 42.18 -23.16
N ALA A 440 -1.09 42.59 -21.89
CA ALA A 440 -2.17 42.08 -21.05
C ALA A 440 -3.52 42.49 -21.61
N PHE A 441 -3.71 43.77 -21.95
CA PHE A 441 -4.95 44.28 -22.53
C PHE A 441 -5.20 43.78 -23.96
N GLY A 442 -4.17 43.71 -24.81
CA GLY A 442 -4.30 43.17 -26.17
C GLY A 442 -4.88 41.76 -26.15
N ALA A 443 -4.24 40.87 -25.37
CA ALA A 443 -4.71 39.50 -25.21
C ALA A 443 -6.14 39.41 -24.62
N ASP A 444 -6.46 40.22 -23.60
CA ASP A 444 -7.81 40.27 -23.00
C ASP A 444 -8.89 40.79 -23.96
N LEU A 445 -8.50 41.64 -24.91
CA LEU A 445 -9.39 42.21 -25.93
C LEU A 445 -9.44 41.37 -27.21
N GLY A 446 -8.67 40.27 -27.29
CA GLY A 446 -8.57 39.42 -28.48
C GLY A 446 -7.82 40.07 -29.65
N LEU A 447 -6.95 41.03 -29.36
CA LEU A 447 -6.05 41.73 -30.30
C LEU A 447 -4.67 41.08 -30.30
#